data_AF-A0A7C5DHU2-F1
#
_entry.id   AF-A0A7C5DHU2-F1
#
_cell.length_a   1.000
_cell.length_b   1.000
_cell.length_c   1.000
_cell.angle_alpha   90.00
_cell.angle_beta   90.00
_cell.angle_gamma   90.00
#
_symmetry.space_group_name_H-M   'P 1'
#
loop_
_entity.id
_entity.type
_entity.pdbx_description
1 polymer ?
#
loop_
_entity_poly.entity_id
_entity_poly.type
_entity_poly.pdbx_seq_one_letter_code
_entity_poly.pdbx_strand_id
1 'polypeptide(L)'
;MSPSRFEDLLDVVLEDKPSKAKLKRLGMTEEELKLFIDAILEEKEPETYNRVLSADEKKVLSTEAFGYLMHLLKINSIDRFMFEKIISLSMQLNSFMKRKLTKNMMDDIVNFIIFSGQGDVFINERMDIYCLLDSEVRRQRQMN
;
A
#
# COMPACT_ATOMS: atom_id res chain seq x y z
N MET A 1 -38.01 5.55 -4.52
CA MET A 1 -38.25 6.91 -3.99
C MET A 1 -38.68 7.79 -5.16
N SER A 2 -39.50 8.83 -4.94
CA SER A 2 -39.76 9.80 -6.00
C SER A 2 -38.45 10.58 -6.29
N PRO A 3 -38.13 10.88 -7.56
CA PRO A 3 -36.91 11.63 -7.92
C PRO A 3 -36.74 12.92 -7.11
N SER A 4 -37.85 13.62 -6.86
CA SER A 4 -37.89 14.85 -6.08
C SER A 4 -37.36 14.71 -4.65
N ARG A 5 -37.60 13.58 -3.98
CA ARG A 5 -37.18 13.38 -2.59
C ARG A 5 -35.68 13.19 -2.45
N PHE A 6 -35.02 12.68 -3.48
CA PHE A 6 -33.57 12.47 -3.47
C PHE A 6 -32.81 13.78 -3.70
N GLU A 7 -33.30 14.62 -4.61
CA GLU A 7 -32.76 15.97 -4.83
C GLU A 7 -32.88 16.83 -3.56
N ASP A 8 -34.05 16.80 -2.91
CA ASP A 8 -34.26 17.50 -1.64
C ASP A 8 -33.31 17.02 -0.52
N LEU A 9 -32.90 15.74 -0.54
CA LEU A 9 -31.96 15.16 0.42
C LEU A 9 -30.50 15.57 0.13
N LEU A 10 -30.12 15.62 -1.14
CA LEU A 10 -28.80 16.11 -1.55
C LEU A 10 -28.61 17.57 -1.17
N ASP A 11 -29.62 18.42 -1.38
CA ASP A 11 -29.58 19.83 -0.99
C ASP A 11 -29.38 20.01 0.53
N VAL A 12 -29.95 19.11 1.33
CA VAL A 12 -29.80 19.11 2.79
C VAL A 12 -28.39 18.68 3.22
N VAL A 13 -27.77 17.74 2.51
CA VAL A 13 -26.41 17.25 2.79
C VAL A 13 -25.34 18.26 2.33
N LEU A 14 -25.61 19.02 1.27
CA LEU A 14 -24.72 20.05 0.74
C LEU A 14 -24.75 21.35 1.58
N GLU A 15 -25.81 21.58 2.36
CA GLU A 15 -25.87 22.66 3.34
C GLU A 15 -25.10 22.28 4.61
N ASP A 16 -24.01 22.98 4.91
CA ASP A 16 -23.10 22.74 6.06
C ASP A 16 -23.81 22.74 7.45
N LYS A 17 -25.05 23.26 7.51
CA LYS A 17 -25.97 23.20 8.67
C LYS A 17 -27.45 23.18 8.23
N PRO A 18 -28.05 22.01 7.99
CA PRO A 18 -29.44 21.96 7.56
C PRO A 18 -30.38 22.38 8.70
N SER A 19 -31.37 23.21 8.40
CA SER A 19 -32.34 23.66 9.41
C SER A 19 -33.23 22.51 9.90
N LYS A 20 -33.50 22.44 11.21
CA LYS A 20 -34.40 21.43 11.83
C LYS A 20 -35.79 21.37 11.19
N ALA A 21 -36.24 22.45 10.55
CA ALA A 21 -37.51 22.51 9.84
C ALA A 21 -37.47 21.74 8.50
N LYS A 22 -36.34 21.71 7.80
CA LYS A 22 -36.16 20.92 6.57
C LYS A 22 -36.10 19.42 6.88
N LEU A 23 -35.41 19.02 7.94
CA LEU A 23 -35.33 17.62 8.37
C LEU A 23 -36.70 17.05 8.76
N LYS A 24 -37.51 17.82 9.49
CA LYS A 24 -38.90 17.44 9.81
C LYS A 24 -39.81 17.30 8.59
N ARG A 25 -39.61 18.10 7.53
CA ARG A 25 -40.40 18.00 6.28
C ARG A 25 -40.10 16.72 5.52
N LEU A 26 -38.88 16.22 5.60
CA LEU A 26 -38.45 14.97 4.97
C LEU A 26 -38.77 13.73 5.82
N GLY A 27 -39.26 13.93 7.06
CA GLY A 27 -39.60 12.85 7.97
C GLY A 27 -38.37 12.09 8.50
N MET A 28 -37.19 12.70 8.44
CA MET A 28 -35.94 12.11 8.92
C MET A 28 -35.55 12.66 10.28
N THR A 29 -35.07 11.76 11.12
CA THR A 29 -34.39 12.08 12.39
C THR A 29 -32.95 12.52 12.13
N GLU A 30 -32.35 13.22 13.10
CA GLU A 30 -30.92 13.61 13.02
C GLU A 30 -30.00 12.36 12.96
N GLU A 31 -30.42 11.26 13.57
CA GLU A 31 -29.70 9.97 13.59
C GLU A 31 -29.71 9.29 12.21
N GLU A 32 -30.86 9.27 11.53
CA GLU A 32 -30.98 8.74 10.16
C GLU A 32 -30.20 9.59 9.14
N LEU A 33 -30.19 10.91 9.31
CA LEU A 33 -29.36 11.79 8.49
C LEU A 33 -27.88 11.47 8.66
N LYS A 34 -27.44 11.26 9.90
CA LYS A 34 -26.05 10.91 10.19
C LYS A 34 -25.68 9.56 9.57
N LEU A 35 -26.52 8.54 9.72
CA LEU A 35 -26.32 7.23 9.07
C LEU A 35 -26.26 7.33 7.55
N PHE A 36 -27.06 8.20 6.94
CA PHE A 36 -27.05 8.44 5.50
C PHE A 36 -25.78 9.15 5.03
N ILE A 37 -25.32 10.17 5.77
CA ILE A 37 -24.06 10.86 5.51
C ILE A 37 -22.89 9.89 5.66
N ASP A 38 -22.87 9.11 6.74
CA ASP A 38 -21.82 8.11 6.99
C ASP A 38 -21.82 7.07 5.86
N ALA A 39 -22.98 6.57 5.41
CA ALA A 39 -23.06 5.63 4.29
C ALA A 39 -22.59 6.22 2.94
N ILE A 40 -22.90 7.50 2.66
CA ILE A 40 -22.45 8.19 1.43
C ILE A 40 -20.96 8.50 1.48
N LEU A 41 -20.43 8.86 2.65
CA LEU A 41 -19.02 9.20 2.82
C LEU A 41 -18.12 7.96 2.99
N GLU A 42 -18.66 6.84 3.51
CA GLU A 42 -17.96 5.54 3.59
C GLU A 42 -17.72 4.92 2.22
N GLU A 43 -18.49 5.29 1.18
CA GLU A 43 -18.23 4.90 -0.21
C GLU A 43 -17.08 5.70 -0.88
N LYS A 44 -16.26 6.43 -0.12
CA LYS A 44 -14.90 6.68 -0.60
C LYS A 44 -14.13 5.37 -0.52
N GLU A 45 -14.27 4.55 -1.56
CA GLU A 45 -13.33 3.47 -1.83
C GLU A 45 -11.92 4.00 -1.56
N PRO A 46 -11.10 3.30 -0.75
CA PRO A 46 -9.75 3.75 -0.49
C PRO A 46 -9.08 3.92 -1.84
N GLU A 47 -8.71 5.17 -2.19
CA GLU A 47 -8.18 5.53 -3.51
C GLU A 47 -7.28 4.41 -4.01
N THR A 48 -7.67 3.74 -5.09
CA THR A 48 -6.92 2.57 -5.54
C THR A 48 -5.50 3.00 -5.85
N TYR A 49 -4.52 2.46 -5.14
CA TYR A 49 -3.12 2.84 -5.33
C TYR A 49 -2.61 2.30 -6.66
N ASN A 50 -2.61 3.15 -7.69
CA ASN A 50 -2.30 2.79 -9.08
C ASN A 50 -0.85 3.15 -9.43
N ARG A 51 0.11 2.45 -8.82
CA ARG A 51 1.54 2.66 -9.07
C ARG A 51 2.01 1.89 -10.31
N VAL A 52 2.78 2.56 -11.16
CA VAL A 52 3.49 1.96 -12.30
C VAL A 52 4.98 2.21 -12.13
N LEU A 53 5.81 1.18 -12.35
CA LEU A 53 7.26 1.31 -12.27
C LEU A 53 7.83 2.23 -13.35
N SER A 54 8.77 3.09 -12.96
CA SER A 54 9.60 3.89 -13.86
C SER A 54 10.55 3.01 -14.68
N ALA A 55 11.17 3.58 -15.71
CA ALA A 55 12.10 2.85 -16.57
C ALA A 55 13.31 2.30 -15.80
N ASP A 56 13.79 3.02 -14.79
CA ASP A 56 14.93 2.59 -13.98
C ASP A 56 14.52 1.53 -12.96
N GLU A 57 13.36 1.68 -12.33
CA GLU A 57 12.80 0.66 -11.44
C GLU A 57 12.55 -0.67 -12.16
N LYS A 58 12.11 -0.64 -13.42
CA LYS A 58 11.92 -1.85 -14.25
C LYS A 58 13.23 -2.61 -14.54
N LYS A 59 14.38 -1.93 -14.50
CA LYS A 59 15.70 -2.57 -14.62
C LYS A 59 16.10 -3.28 -13.32
N VAL A 60 15.65 -2.74 -12.18
CA VAL A 60 15.97 -3.25 -10.84
C VAL A 60 15.03 -4.37 -10.41
N LEU A 61 13.73 -4.25 -10.67
CA LEU A 61 12.69 -5.12 -10.13
C LEU A 61 12.12 -6.03 -11.21
N SER A 62 12.05 -7.34 -10.95
CA SER A 62 11.27 -8.23 -11.80
C SER A 62 9.78 -7.92 -11.71
N THR A 63 9.05 -8.20 -12.79
CA THR A 63 7.59 -8.04 -12.83
C THR A 63 6.91 -8.84 -11.72
N GLU A 64 7.43 -10.03 -11.41
CA GLU A 64 6.96 -10.88 -10.32
C GLU A 64 7.19 -10.26 -8.94
N ALA A 65 8.38 -9.67 -8.71
CA ALA A 65 8.69 -9.00 -7.45
C ALA A 65 7.77 -7.79 -7.22
N PHE A 66 7.52 -7.02 -8.28
CA PHE A 66 6.58 -5.90 -8.22
C PHE A 66 5.13 -6.37 -8.00
N GLY A 67 4.70 -7.41 -8.71
CA GLY A 67 3.39 -8.01 -8.51
C GLY A 67 3.17 -8.52 -7.09
N TYR A 68 4.22 -9.07 -6.47
CA TYR A 68 4.20 -9.48 -5.07
C TYR A 68 4.00 -8.29 -4.12
N LEU A 69 4.76 -7.19 -4.29
CA LEU A 69 4.57 -5.99 -3.47
C LEU A 69 3.16 -5.40 -3.63
N MET A 70 2.66 -5.35 -4.86
CA MET A 70 1.30 -4.88 -5.13
C MET A 70 0.26 -5.76 -4.46
N HIS A 71 0.48 -7.08 -4.42
CA HIS A 71 -0.39 -8.01 -3.71
C HIS A 71 -0.39 -7.73 -2.20
N LEU A 72 0.79 -7.57 -1.58
CA LEU A 72 0.91 -7.24 -0.16
C LEU A 72 0.20 -5.93 0.21
N LEU A 73 0.31 -4.91 -0.64
CA LEU A 73 -0.40 -3.64 -0.45
C LEU A 73 -1.91 -3.82 -0.57
N LYS A 74 -2.39 -4.61 -1.54
CA LYS A 74 -3.82 -4.88 -1.74
C LYS A 74 -4.47 -5.61 -0.56
N ILE A 75 -3.74 -6.51 0.09
CA ILE A 75 -4.22 -7.23 1.29
C ILE A 75 -3.97 -6.46 2.59
N ASN A 76 -3.52 -5.19 2.50
CA ASN A 76 -3.17 -4.34 3.65
C ASN A 76 -2.12 -4.94 4.59
N SER A 77 -1.24 -5.83 4.10
CA SER A 77 -0.10 -6.33 4.88
C SER A 77 1.03 -5.30 4.99
N ILE A 78 1.10 -4.38 4.03
CA ILE A 78 1.96 -3.20 4.06
C ILE A 78 1.13 -1.98 3.66
N ASP A 79 1.50 -0.81 4.17
CA ASP A 79 0.89 0.45 3.74
C ASP A 79 1.63 1.06 2.53
N ARG A 80 1.09 2.16 2.00
CA ARG A 80 1.69 2.88 0.85
C ARG A 80 3.10 3.40 1.16
N PHE A 81 3.36 3.77 2.42
CA PHE A 81 4.65 4.30 2.84
C PHE A 81 5.73 3.21 2.85
N MET A 82 5.43 2.04 3.44
CA MET A 82 6.29 0.87 3.40
C MET A 82 6.53 0.41 1.97
N PHE A 83 5.49 0.39 1.14
CA PHE A 83 5.62 0.04 -0.28
C PHE A 83 6.69 0.88 -0.98
N GLU A 84 6.59 2.22 -0.91
CA GLU A 84 7.58 3.11 -1.55
C GLU A 84 8.96 3.03 -0.90
N LYS A 85 9.03 2.79 0.41
CA LYS A 85 10.29 2.53 1.11
C LYS A 85 10.99 1.27 0.61
N ILE A 86 10.24 0.18 0.39
CA ILE A 86 10.77 -1.07 -0.15
C ILE A 86 11.29 -0.88 -1.58
N ILE A 87 10.56 -0.14 -2.42
CA ILE A 87 11.01 0.21 -3.79
C ILE A 87 12.30 1.04 -3.72
N SER A 88 12.36 2.04 -2.86
CA SER A 88 13.54 2.88 -2.68
C SER A 88 14.77 2.09 -2.22
N LEU A 89 14.60 1.18 -1.26
CA LEU A 89 15.66 0.29 -0.79
C LEU A 89 16.11 -0.67 -1.88
N SER A 90 15.18 -1.19 -2.66
CA SER A 90 15.46 -2.06 -3.80
C SER A 90 16.36 -1.37 -4.84
N MET A 91 16.08 -0.10 -5.13
CA MET A 91 16.92 0.72 -6.01
C MET A 91 18.34 0.88 -5.47
N GLN A 92 18.49 1.09 -4.16
CA GLN A 92 19.80 1.19 -3.50
C GLN A 92 20.54 -0.15 -3.49
N LEU A 93 19.87 -1.27 -3.18
CA LEU A 93 20.49 -2.60 -3.19
C LEU A 93 21.03 -2.99 -4.56
N ASN A 94 20.38 -2.55 -5.63
CA ASN A 94 20.85 -2.79 -6.98
C ASN A 94 22.22 -2.17 -7.27
N SER A 95 22.62 -1.07 -6.61
CA SER A 95 23.97 -0.52 -6.80
C SER A 95 25.06 -1.47 -6.30
N PHE A 96 24.74 -2.32 -5.32
CA PHE A 96 25.66 -3.30 -4.76
C PHE A 96 25.63 -4.61 -5.52
N MET A 97 24.44 -5.18 -5.75
CA MET A 97 24.33 -6.51 -6.35
C MET A 97 24.42 -6.51 -7.88
N LYS A 98 24.16 -5.37 -8.54
CA LYS A 98 24.16 -5.19 -9.99
C LYS A 98 23.33 -6.26 -10.73
N ARG A 99 22.26 -6.75 -10.08
CA ARG A 99 21.37 -7.78 -10.60
C ARG A 99 19.92 -7.44 -10.26
N LYS A 100 19.03 -7.90 -11.14
CA LYS A 100 17.59 -7.72 -10.98
C LYS A 100 17.08 -8.50 -9.76
N LEU A 101 16.29 -7.84 -8.92
CA LEU A 101 15.66 -8.43 -7.75
C LEU A 101 14.49 -9.32 -8.16
N THR A 102 14.51 -10.55 -7.67
CA THR A 102 13.45 -11.54 -7.88
C THR A 102 12.41 -11.48 -6.77
N LYS A 103 11.29 -12.19 -6.93
CA LYS A 103 10.25 -12.29 -5.90
C LYS A 103 10.82 -12.77 -4.56
N ASN A 104 11.65 -13.82 -4.57
CA ASN A 104 12.20 -14.39 -3.34
C ASN A 104 13.05 -13.36 -2.58
N MET A 105 13.92 -12.65 -3.31
CA MET A 105 14.73 -11.59 -2.70
C MET A 105 13.86 -10.43 -2.17
N MET A 106 12.76 -10.13 -2.85
CA MET A 106 11.81 -9.13 -2.39
C MET A 106 11.10 -9.56 -1.11
N ASP A 107 10.69 -10.82 -1.02
CA ASP A 107 10.14 -11.40 0.20
C ASP A 107 11.11 -11.27 1.37
N ASP A 108 12.38 -11.59 1.16
CA ASP A 108 13.39 -11.46 2.21
C ASP A 108 13.60 -9.99 2.63
N ILE A 109 13.57 -9.04 1.68
CA ILE A 109 13.66 -7.59 1.97
C ILE A 109 12.45 -7.12 2.78
N VAL A 110 11.23 -7.54 2.39
CA VAL A 110 9.99 -7.20 3.10
C VAL A 110 10.04 -7.74 4.52
N ASN A 111 10.36 -9.03 4.68
CA ASN A 111 10.51 -9.66 5.98
C ASN A 111 11.56 -8.93 6.82
N PHE A 112 12.72 -8.59 6.22
CA PHE A 112 13.73 -7.80 6.90
C PHE A 112 13.17 -6.47 7.42
N ILE A 113 12.45 -5.70 6.61
CA ILE A 113 11.92 -4.38 7.02
C ILE A 113 10.86 -4.52 8.12
N ILE A 114 9.97 -5.51 8.01
CA ILE A 114 8.91 -5.76 8.99
C ILE A 114 9.51 -6.22 10.33
N PHE A 115 10.45 -7.17 10.31
CA PHE A 115 11.03 -7.75 11.53
C PHE A 115 12.16 -6.91 12.14
N SER A 116 12.92 -6.15 11.35
CA SER A 116 13.93 -5.22 11.88
C SER A 116 13.32 -4.03 12.61
N GLY A 117 12.05 -3.70 12.34
CA GLY A 117 11.30 -2.72 13.10
C GLY A 117 10.84 -3.18 14.50
N GLN A 118 10.99 -4.48 14.82
CA GLN A 118 10.48 -5.08 16.06
C GLN A 118 11.55 -5.52 17.08
N GLY A 119 12.83 -5.25 16.85
CA GLY A 119 13.87 -5.51 17.85
C GLY A 119 15.28 -5.16 17.38
N ASP A 120 16.12 -4.72 18.31
CA ASP A 120 17.54 -4.39 18.17
C ASP A 120 18.33 -5.45 17.40
N VAL A 121 18.37 -5.35 16.09
CA VAL A 121 19.25 -6.15 15.25
C VAL A 121 20.01 -5.20 14.35
N PHE A 122 21.30 -5.06 14.65
CA PHE A 122 22.22 -4.19 13.93
C PHE A 122 22.31 -4.61 12.46
N ILE A 123 21.94 -3.69 11.58
CA ILE A 123 21.94 -3.79 10.11
C ILE A 123 23.26 -4.36 9.56
N ASN A 124 24.38 -4.13 10.27
CA ASN A 124 25.70 -4.61 9.88
C ASN A 124 25.82 -6.15 9.95
N GLU A 125 25.22 -6.80 10.95
CA GLU A 125 25.40 -8.25 11.17
C GLU A 125 24.66 -9.11 10.14
N ARG A 126 23.67 -8.56 9.44
CA ARG A 126 22.87 -9.30 8.44
C ARG A 126 23.13 -8.90 6.99
N MET A 127 23.66 -7.71 6.72
CA MET A 127 24.23 -7.38 5.40
C MET A 127 25.43 -8.28 5.09
N ASP A 128 26.21 -8.64 6.12
CA ASP A 128 27.29 -9.62 6.00
C ASP A 128 26.75 -11.01 5.61
N ILE A 129 25.56 -11.41 6.09
CA ILE A 129 24.92 -12.68 5.69
C ILE A 129 24.57 -12.67 4.19
N TYR A 130 24.06 -11.56 3.64
CA TYR A 130 23.79 -11.45 2.20
C TYR A 130 25.06 -11.44 1.34
N CYS A 131 26.13 -10.79 1.81
CA CYS A 131 27.44 -10.83 1.15
C CYS A 131 28.06 -12.23 1.20
N LEU A 132 27.89 -12.96 2.31
CA LEU A 132 28.36 -14.33 2.47
C LEU A 132 27.58 -15.31 1.58
N LEU A 133 26.25 -15.17 1.48
CA LEU A 133 25.42 -15.97 0.56
C LEU A 133 25.80 -15.76 -0.92
N ASP A 134 26.13 -14.54 -1.35
CA ASP A 134 26.61 -14.31 -2.73
C ASP A 134 27.97 -14.99 -2.98
N SER A 135 28.81 -15.11 -1.95
CA SER A 135 30.10 -15.79 -2.05
C SER A 135 29.99 -17.32 -2.14
N GLU A 136 29.02 -17.94 -1.44
CA GLU A 136 28.75 -19.38 -1.53
C GLU A 136 28.08 -19.77 -2.85
N VAL A 137 27.13 -18.97 -3.34
CA VAL A 137 26.49 -19.19 -4.65
C VAL A 137 27.51 -19.08 -5.79
N ARG A 138 28.51 -18.20 -5.68
CA ARG A 138 29.62 -18.13 -6.64
C ARG A 138 30.54 -19.34 -6.60
N ARG A 139 30.80 -19.93 -5.43
CA ARG A 139 31.61 -21.16 -5.32
C ARG A 139 30.92 -22.37 -5.93
N GLN A 140 29.62 -22.55 -5.71
CA GLN A 140 28.87 -23.67 -6.30
C GLN A 140 28.81 -23.63 -7.82
N ARG A 141 28.88 -22.44 -8.44
CA ARG A 141 28.93 -22.26 -9.90
C ARG A 141 30.31 -22.50 -10.52
N GLN A 142 31.37 -22.56 -9.72
CA GLN A 142 32.73 -22.88 -10.21
C GLN A 142 33.06 -24.38 -10.08
N MET A 143 32.21 -25.15 -9.39
CA MET A 143 32.37 -26.59 -9.18
C MET A 143 31.52 -27.47 -10.10
N ASN A 144 30.62 -26.87 -10.88
CA ASN A 144 29.83 -27.51 -11.95
C ASN A 144 30.29 -26.97 -13.30
#